data_AF-A0AA38SKS6-F1
#
_entry.id   AF-A0AA38SKS6-F1
#
_cell.length_a   1.000
_cell.length_b   1.000
_cell.length_c   1.000
_cell.angle_alpha   90.00
_cell.angle_beta   90.00
_cell.angle_gamma   90.00
#
_symmetry.space_group_name_H-M   'P 1'
#
loop_
_entity.id
_entity.type
_entity.pdbx_description
1 polymer ?
#
loop_
_entity_poly.entity_id
_entity_poly.type
_entity_poly.pdbx_seq_one_letter_code
_entity_poly.pdbx_strand_id
1 'polypeptide(L)' 'MSKFDYPRLPRREIIGVLSESQIASVSDADLLNPTPDFVSSLYTHILIHIGCLQEEDFGLVEFADL' A
#
# COMPACT_ATOMS: atom_id res chain seq x y z
N MET A 1 -18.83 -20.00 7.53
CA MET A 1 -18.34 -18.73 6.96
C MET A 1 -17.27 -18.21 7.91
N SER A 2 -16.03 -18.23 7.44
CA SER A 2 -14.86 -17.79 8.19
C SER A 2 -15.08 -16.37 8.76
N LYS A 3 -15.06 -16.21 10.10
CA LYS A 3 -15.18 -14.94 10.83
C LYS A 3 -13.87 -14.12 10.80
N PHE A 4 -13.09 -14.22 9.73
CA PHE A 4 -11.90 -13.38 9.57
C PHE A 4 -12.33 -12.00 9.09
N ASP A 5 -12.91 -11.22 10.01
CA ASP A 5 -12.96 -9.77 9.86
C ASP A 5 -11.60 -9.22 10.26
N TYR A 6 -10.91 -8.55 9.33
CA TYR A 6 -9.74 -7.78 9.66
C TYR A 6 -10.15 -6.55 10.47
N PRO A 7 -9.41 -6.21 11.53
CA PRO A 7 -9.72 -5.04 12.33
C PRO A 7 -9.69 -3.79 11.44
N ARG A 8 -10.77 -3.00 11.48
CA ARG A 8 -10.82 -1.70 10.81
C ARG A 8 -10.18 -0.66 11.72
N LEU A 9 -9.05 -0.13 11.27
CA LEU A 9 -8.37 0.96 11.96
C LEU A 9 -8.97 2.31 11.54
N PRO A 10 -9.08 3.28 12.46
CA PRO A 10 -9.39 4.65 12.08
C PRO A 10 -8.24 5.25 11.25
N ARG A 11 -8.55 6.19 10.35
CA ARG A 11 -7.55 6.78 9.43
C ARG A 11 -6.30 7.31 10.14
N ARG A 12 -6.44 7.92 11.31
CA ARG A 12 -5.30 8.39 12.11
C ARG A 12 -4.34 7.26 12.49
N GLU A 13 -4.87 6.10 12.83
CA GLU A 13 -4.05 4.93 13.14
C GLU A 13 -3.43 4.34 11.87
N ILE A 14 -4.15 4.33 10.74
CA ILE A 14 -3.59 3.93 9.44
C ILE A 14 -2.40 4.82 9.07
N ILE A 15 -2.55 6.15 9.19
CA ILE A 15 -1.47 7.12 8.94
C ILE A 15 -0.28 6.86 9.85
N GLY A 16 -0.53 6.62 11.14
CA GLY A 16 0.52 6.29 12.12
C GLY A 16 1.30 5.04 11.72
N VAL A 17 0.59 3.93 11.44
CA VAL A 17 1.21 2.66 11.05
C VAL A 17 2.03 2.80 9.77
N LEU A 18 1.51 3.47 8.74
CA LEU A 18 2.21 3.69 7.48
C LEU A 18 3.52 4.49 7.67
N SER A 19 3.49 5.49 8.56
CA SER A 19 4.67 6.30 8.88
C SER A 19 5.68 5.57 9.75
N GLU A 20 5.23 4.90 10.82
CA GLU A 20 6.08 4.13 11.74
C GLU A 20 6.79 2.97 11.02
N SER A 21 6.08 2.33 10.08
CA SER A 21 6.62 1.23 9.27
C SER A 21 7.47 1.69 8.08
N GLN A 22 7.64 3.01 7.90
CA GLN A 22 8.37 3.63 6.78
C GLN A 22 7.84 3.22 5.40
N ILE A 23 6.52 2.98 5.28
CA ILE A 23 5.86 2.59 4.02
C ILE A 23 5.51 3.83 3.18
N ALA A 24 4.89 4.82 3.81
CA ALA A 24 4.49 6.06 3.14
C ALA A 24 4.22 7.18 4.14
N SER A 25 4.49 8.43 3.73
CA SER A 25 4.02 9.63 4.43
C SER A 25 2.72 10.09 3.77
N VAL A 26 1.61 9.92 4.49
CA VAL A 26 0.26 10.20 3.98
C VAL A 26 -0.48 11.17 4.90
N SER A 27 -1.31 12.04 4.33
CA SER A 27 -2.19 12.92 5.10
C SER A 27 -3.61 12.35 5.22
N ASP A 28 -4.40 12.91 6.15
CA ASP A 28 -5.81 12.54 6.29
C ASP A 28 -6.62 12.86 5.02
N ALA A 29 -6.26 13.93 4.31
CA ALA A 29 -6.93 14.35 3.08
C ALA A 29 -6.70 13.37 1.93
N ASP A 30 -5.49 12.81 1.81
CA ASP A 30 -5.14 11.82 0.79
C ASP A 30 -5.97 10.54 0.96
N LEU A 31 -6.24 10.14 2.21
CA LEU A 31 -7.10 8.99 2.51
C LEU A 31 -8.60 9.31 2.39
N LEU A 32 -9.00 10.58 2.53
CA LEU A 32 -10.41 10.98 2.38
C LEU A 32 -10.84 11.03 0.92
N ASN A 33 -9.97 11.57 0.06
CA ASN A 33 -10.22 11.79 -1.36
C ASN A 33 -9.03 11.29 -2.18
N PRO A 34 -8.81 9.97 -2.25
CA PRO A 34 -7.64 9.42 -2.91
C PRO A 34 -7.72 9.60 -4.42
N THR A 35 -6.62 10.07 -5.03
CA THR A 35 -6.47 10.06 -6.49
C THR A 35 -6.04 8.66 -6.96
N PRO A 36 -6.33 8.28 -8.21
CA PRO A 36 -5.87 7.00 -8.75
C PRO A 36 -4.35 6.80 -8.63
N ASP A 37 -3.57 7.84 -8.89
CA ASP A 37 -2.11 7.79 -8.78
C ASP A 37 -1.64 7.58 -7.34
N PHE A 38 -2.29 8.24 -6.37
CA PHE A 38 -2.02 8.05 -4.95
C PHE A 38 -2.30 6.61 -4.51
N VAL A 39 -3.45 6.05 -4.91
CA VAL A 39 -3.80 4.66 -4.59
C VAL A 39 -2.76 3.71 -5.15
N SER A 40 -2.40 3.88 -6.43
CA SER A 40 -1.39 3.05 -7.09
C SER A 40 -0.05 3.09 -6.35
N SER A 41 0.46 4.29 -6.06
CA SER A 41 1.71 4.46 -5.32
C SER A 41 1.68 3.83 -3.94
N LEU A 42 0.61 4.08 -3.16
CA LEU A 42 0.48 3.55 -1.80
C LEU A 42 0.46 2.02 -1.79
N TYR A 43 -0.33 1.39 -2.65
CA TYR A 43 -0.37 -0.07 -2.74
C TYR A 43 0.95 -0.64 -3.23
N THR A 44 1.64 0.03 -4.15
CA THR A 44 2.93 -0.44 -4.63
C THR A 44 3.96 -0.43 -3.49
N HIS A 45 4.03 0.64 -2.70
CA HIS A 45 4.91 0.67 -1.53
C HIS A 45 4.57 -0.40 -0.49
N ILE A 46 3.29 -0.68 -0.26
CA ILE A 46 2.85 -1.76 0.63
C ILE A 46 3.34 -3.12 0.10
N LEU A 47 3.17 -3.37 -1.19
CA LEU A 47 3.56 -4.64 -1.84
C LEU A 47 5.08 -4.84 -1.81
N ILE A 48 5.87 -3.79 -2.00
CA ILE A 48 7.33 -3.83 -1.80
C ILE A 48 7.66 -4.19 -0.35
N HIS A 49 7.04 -3.49 0.61
CA HIS A 49 7.33 -3.66 2.03
C HIS A 49 7.07 -5.10 2.52
N ILE A 50 6.02 -5.75 2.02
CA ILE A 50 5.73 -7.16 2.34
C ILE A 50 6.50 -8.17 1.47
N GLY A 51 7.38 -7.69 0.60
CA GLY A 51 8.22 -8.53 -0.27
C GLY A 51 7.47 -9.19 -1.43
N CYS A 52 6.27 -8.69 -1.78
CA CYS A 52 5.51 -9.18 -2.93
C CYS A 52 5.96 -8.55 -4.26
N LEU A 53 6.59 -7.38 -4.21
CA LEU A 53 7.26 -6.74 -5.36
C LEU A 53 8.72 -6.50 -5.01
N GLN A 54 9.64 -6.78 -5.93
CA GLN A 54 11.04 -6.39 -5.75
C GLN A 54 11.19 -4.93 -6.20
N GLU A 55 12.02 -4.14 -5.53
CA GLU A 55 12.32 -2.75 -5.98
C GLU A 55 12.91 -2.73 -7.40
N GLU A 56 13.51 -3.83 -7.82
CA GLU A 56 14.08 -4.07 -9.16
C GLU A 56 12.99 -4.31 -10.23
N ASP A 57 11.76 -4.68 -9.85
CA ASP A 57 10.62 -4.89 -10.77
C ASP A 57 10.00 -3.56 -11.24
N PHE A 58 10.40 -2.41 -10.68
CA PHE A 58 9.89 -1.07 -11.04
C PHE A 58 10.23 -0.59 -12.47
N GLY A 59 10.67 -1.49 -13.35
CA GLY A 59 10.89 -1.23 -14.76
C GLY A 59 10.97 -2.49 -15.65
N LEU A 60 10.85 -3.70 -15.10
CA LEU A 60 11.02 -4.95 -15.83
C LEU A 60 9.95 -5.97 -15.42
N VAL A 61 8.68 -5.67 -15.72
CA VAL A 61 7.72 -6.76 -15.92
C VAL A 61 8.01 -7.33 -17.32
N GLU A 62 9.07 -8.14 -17.43
CA GLU A 62 9.12 -9.11 -18.53
C GLU A 62 8.00 -10.11 -18.25
N PHE A 63 6.91 -10.00 -19.01
CA PHE A 63 5.94 -11.07 -19.14
C PHE A 63 6.66 -12.22 -19.84
N ALA A 64 7.42 -13.01 -19.08
CA ALA A 64 8.00 -14.24 -19.57
C ALA A 64 6.86 -15.23 -19.85
N ASP A 65 6.43 -15.19 -21.11
CA ASP A 65 5.77 -16.21 -21.93
C ASP A 65 4.59 -16.97 -21.32
N LEU A 66 3.39 -16.60 -21.79
CA LEU A 66 2.17 -17.40 -21.81
C LEU A 66 2.15 -18.31 -23.05
#